data_AF-A0A2W7QDT4-F1
#
_entry.id   AF-A0A2W7QDT4-F1
#
_cell.length_a   1.000
_cell.length_b   1.000
_cell.length_c   1.000
_cell.angle_alpha   90.00
_cell.angle_beta   90.00
_cell.angle_gamma   90.00
#
_symmetry.space_group_name_H-M   'P 1'
#
loop_
_entity.id
_entity.type
_entity.pdbx_description
1 polymer ?
#
loop_
_entity_poly.entity_id
_entity_poly.type
_entity_poly.pdbx_seq_one_letter_code
_entity_poly.pdbx_strand_id
1 'polypeptide(L)'
;MATPKRVGGKPLKLAYCWSHGRRALIKAQPKAGSPIVDEALVRIAALYKIEAEIRGLPPAQRKAVRQDQSRPLVDKFFAWLNTQAGRVSRKSELGKALAYMLRRQDRFCLFLEDGHVDMDSNLVENAIRTPAMY
;
A
#
# COMPACT_ATOMS: atom_id res chain seq x y z
N MET A 1 -21.45 -24.51 14.28
CA MET A 1 -21.80 -23.07 14.40
C MET A 1 -20.75 -22.40 15.29
N ALA A 2 -19.98 -21.43 14.79
CA ALA A 2 -19.28 -20.44 15.63
C ALA A 2 -18.64 -19.35 14.75
N THR A 3 -19.45 -18.37 14.33
CA THR A 3 -18.97 -17.08 13.82
C THR A 3 -18.65 -16.16 15.00
N PRO A 4 -17.42 -15.64 15.15
CA PRO A 4 -17.20 -14.51 16.05
C PRO A 4 -17.70 -13.23 15.36
N LYS A 5 -18.94 -12.86 15.70
CA LYS A 5 -19.58 -11.59 15.34
C LYS A 5 -19.00 -10.48 16.23
N ARG A 6 -18.15 -9.62 15.66
CA ARG A 6 -17.76 -8.36 16.30
C ARG A 6 -18.91 -7.35 16.16
N VAL A 7 -19.39 -6.85 17.29
CA VAL A 7 -20.36 -5.76 17.45
C VAL A 7 -19.60 -4.43 17.51
N GLY A 8 -20.07 -3.43 16.75
CA GLY A 8 -19.78 -2.01 17.02
C GLY A 8 -18.41 -1.49 16.61
N GLY A 9 -18.26 -1.12 15.34
CA GLY A 9 -17.17 -0.30 14.83
C GLY A 9 -17.36 -0.14 13.33
N LYS A 10 -17.29 1.09 12.80
CA LYS A 10 -17.42 1.38 11.36
C LYS A 10 -16.69 0.27 10.56
N PRO A 11 -17.29 -0.27 9.48
CA PRO A 11 -16.69 -1.40 8.77
C PRO A 11 -15.24 -1.04 8.49
N LEU A 12 -14.31 -1.84 9.00
CA LEU A 12 -12.90 -1.76 8.67
C LEU A 12 -12.85 -1.88 7.16
N LYS A 13 -12.87 -0.74 6.48
CA LYS A 13 -12.72 -0.64 5.05
C LYS A 13 -11.36 -1.23 4.82
N LEU A 14 -11.33 -2.49 4.37
CA LEU A 14 -10.16 -3.13 3.78
C LEU A 14 -9.71 -2.21 2.65
N ALA A 15 -8.86 -1.24 2.99
CA ALA A 15 -8.08 -0.53 2.02
C ALA A 15 -7.30 -1.62 1.32
N TYR A 16 -7.36 -1.70 0.00
CA TYR A 16 -6.47 -2.59 -0.73
C TYR A 16 -5.07 -1.99 -0.55
N CYS A 17 -4.34 -2.49 0.45
CA CYS A 17 -3.16 -1.85 1.01
C CYS A 17 -1.98 -1.84 0.03
N TRP A 18 -1.05 -0.92 0.26
CA TRP A 18 0.28 -0.89 -0.35
C TRP A 18 0.99 -2.25 -0.31
N SER A 19 0.71 -3.07 0.70
CA SER A 19 1.16 -4.46 0.85
C SER A 19 0.71 -5.38 -0.31
N HIS A 20 -0.52 -5.25 -0.79
CA HIS A 20 -1.00 -6.03 -1.95
C HIS A 20 -0.38 -5.54 -3.26
N GLY A 21 -0.23 -4.23 -3.44
CA GLY A 21 0.49 -3.67 -4.59
C GLY A 21 1.94 -4.16 -4.65
N ARG A 22 2.65 -4.09 -3.52
CA ARG A 22 4.01 -4.60 -3.36
C ARG A 22 4.12 -6.09 -3.67
N ARG A 23 3.21 -6.92 -3.12
CA ARG A 23 3.21 -8.37 -3.36
C ARG A 23 2.91 -8.71 -4.83
N ALA A 24 2.05 -7.94 -5.49
CA ALA A 24 1.80 -8.09 -6.92
C ALA A 24 3.04 -7.74 -7.75
N LEU A 25 3.76 -6.67 -7.41
CA LEU A 25 5.01 -6.29 -8.08
C LEU A 25 6.11 -7.35 -7.91
N ILE A 26 6.32 -7.85 -6.70
CA ILE A 26 7.31 -8.90 -6.41
C ILE A 26 6.96 -10.19 -7.15
N LYS A 27 5.68 -10.58 -7.14
CA LYS A 27 5.22 -11.78 -7.87
C LYS A 27 5.39 -11.62 -9.39
N ALA A 28 5.23 -10.40 -9.89
CA ALA A 28 5.40 -10.07 -11.30
C ALA A 28 6.86 -9.86 -11.71
N GLN A 29 7.79 -9.83 -10.75
CA GLN A 29 9.21 -9.68 -11.03
C GLN A 29 9.73 -10.94 -11.75
N PRO A 30 10.32 -10.80 -12.94
CA PRO A 30 10.97 -11.92 -13.60
C PRO A 30 12.21 -12.37 -12.81
N LYS A 31 12.62 -13.63 -12.97
CA LYS A 31 13.80 -14.18 -12.27
C LYS A 31 15.10 -13.41 -12.55
N ALA A 32 15.19 -12.76 -13.70
CA ALA A 32 16.32 -11.90 -14.07
C ALA A 32 16.31 -10.52 -13.37
N GLY A 33 15.28 -10.23 -12.57
CA GLY A 33 15.05 -8.90 -11.99
C GLY A 33 14.40 -7.94 -12.97
N SER A 34 13.81 -6.86 -12.44
CA SER A 34 13.26 -5.78 -13.26
C SER A 34 13.57 -4.44 -12.60
N PRO A 35 14.24 -3.50 -13.30
CA PRO A 35 14.52 -2.18 -12.76
C PRO A 35 13.23 -1.40 -12.44
N ILE A 36 12.13 -1.72 -13.13
CA ILE A 36 10.80 -1.15 -12.84
C ILE A 36 10.28 -1.66 -11.49
N VAL A 37 10.44 -2.95 -11.19
CA VAL A 37 10.02 -3.46 -9.88
C VAL A 37 10.87 -2.86 -8.77
N ASP A 38 12.19 -2.79 -8.98
CA ASP A 38 13.12 -2.23 -7.99
C ASP A 38 12.81 -0.76 -7.68
N GLU A 39 12.66 0.07 -8.71
CA GLU A 39 12.32 1.49 -8.52
C GLU A 39 10.93 1.67 -7.88
N ALA A 40 9.97 0.80 -8.21
CA ALA A 40 8.67 0.80 -7.55
C ALA A 40 8.81 0.48 -6.05
N LEU A 41 9.62 -0.50 -5.68
CA LEU A 41 9.89 -0.86 -4.29
C LEU A 41 10.61 0.26 -3.53
N VAL A 42 11.55 0.97 -4.15
CA VAL A 42 12.25 2.12 -3.55
C VAL A 42 11.26 3.26 -3.25
N ARG A 43 10.38 3.59 -4.20
CA ARG A 43 9.34 4.62 -4.01
C ARG A 43 8.36 4.24 -2.91
N ILE A 44 7.97 2.96 -2.85
CA ILE A 44 7.12 2.43 -1.78
C ILE A 44 7.86 2.52 -0.43
N ALA A 45 9.14 2.18 -0.37
CA ALA A 45 9.95 2.26 0.85
C ALA A 45 10.06 3.69 1.39
N ALA A 46 10.15 4.70 0.52
CA ALA A 46 10.12 6.11 0.92
C ALA A 46 8.81 6.49 1.63
N LEU A 47 7.67 5.98 1.17
CA LEU A 47 6.38 6.18 1.85
C LEU A 47 6.34 5.49 3.22
N TYR A 48 6.85 4.25 3.32
CA TYR A 48 6.95 3.55 4.59
C TYR A 48 7.86 4.27 5.60
N LYS A 49 8.91 4.97 5.13
CA LYS A 49 9.77 5.78 6.00
C LYS A 49 8.98 6.91 6.65
N ILE A 50 8.20 7.66 5.88
CA ILE A 50 7.34 8.73 6.41
C ILE A 50 6.30 8.14 7.37
N GLU A 51 5.67 7.02 7.02
CA GLU A 51 4.70 6.35 7.91
C GLU A 51 5.33 5.91 9.24
N ALA A 52 6.60 5.50 9.23
CA ALA A 52 7.33 5.15 10.44
C ALA A 52 7.62 6.38 11.32
N GLU A 53 7.92 7.54 10.71
CA GLU A 53 8.18 8.80 11.43
C GLU A 53 6.92 9.38 12.08
N ILE A 54 5.76 9.25 11.43
CA ILE A 54 4.48 9.73 11.99
C ILE A 54 3.77 8.69 12.87
N ARG A 55 4.40 7.53 13.07
CA ARG A 55 3.81 6.44 13.84
C ARG A 55 3.70 6.84 15.31
N GLY A 56 2.50 6.70 15.87
CA GLY A 56 2.21 7.09 17.25
C GLY A 56 1.75 8.55 17.41
N LEU A 57 1.80 9.36 16.34
CA LEU A 57 1.21 10.69 16.32
C LEU A 57 -0.33 10.62 16.25
N PRO A 58 -1.04 11.66 16.73
CA PRO A 58 -2.49 11.73 16.62
C PRO A 58 -2.93 11.73 15.14
N PRO A 59 -4.12 11.20 14.83
CA PRO A 59 -4.61 11.02 13.45
C PRO A 59 -4.65 12.33 12.66
N ALA A 60 -4.90 13.46 13.32
CA ALA A 60 -4.88 14.78 12.70
C ALA A 60 -3.46 15.19 12.22
N GLN A 61 -2.42 14.94 13.03
CA GLN A 61 -1.03 15.22 12.63
C GLN A 61 -0.56 14.23 11.55
N ARG A 62 -0.92 12.94 11.68
CA ARG A 62 -0.64 11.95 10.64
C ARG A 62 -1.21 12.40 9.30
N LYS A 63 -2.47 12.85 9.28
CA LYS A 63 -3.11 13.38 8.08
C LYS A 63 -2.37 14.60 7.51
N ALA A 64 -1.97 15.54 8.37
CA ALA A 64 -1.23 16.73 7.93
C ALA A 64 0.09 16.36 7.23
N VAL A 65 0.90 15.49 7.86
CA VAL A 65 2.17 15.03 7.27
C VAL A 65 1.93 14.20 6.01
N ARG A 66 0.91 13.34 5.99
CA ARG A 66 0.55 12.58 4.78
C ARG A 66 0.16 13.49 3.62
N GLN A 67 -0.56 14.58 3.89
CA GLN A 67 -0.93 15.55 2.86
C GLN A 67 0.27 16.34 2.33
N ASP A 68 1.22 16.67 3.21
CA ASP A 68 2.40 17.46 2.87
C ASP A 68 3.48 16.60 2.15
N GLN A 69 3.79 15.43 2.69
CA GLN A 69 4.91 14.60 2.25
C GLN A 69 4.46 13.37 1.45
N SER A 70 3.50 12.60 1.96
CA SER A 70 3.10 11.33 1.32
C SER A 70 2.32 11.57 0.02
N ARG A 71 1.43 12.57 -0.02
CA ARG A 71 0.58 12.88 -1.19
C ARG A 71 1.38 13.19 -2.46
N PRO A 72 2.37 14.10 -2.47
CA PRO A 72 3.17 14.34 -3.67
C PRO A 72 4.00 13.11 -4.09
N LEU A 73 4.41 12.27 -3.14
CA LEU A 73 5.11 11.02 -3.45
C LEU A 73 4.20 9.99 -4.11
N VAL A 74 2.98 9.84 -3.60
CA VAL A 74 1.95 8.94 -4.17
C VAL A 74 1.58 9.40 -5.57
N ASP A 75 1.36 10.70 -5.78
CA ASP A 75 1.04 11.26 -7.10
C ASP A 75 2.16 10.99 -8.11
N LYS A 76 3.41 11.32 -7.74
CA LYS A 76 4.61 11.01 -8.55
C LYS A 76 4.76 9.51 -8.83
N PHE A 77 4.44 8.66 -7.86
CA PHE A 77 4.48 7.21 -8.03
C PHE A 77 3.45 6.73 -9.05
N PHE A 78 2.21 7.22 -9.00
CA PHE A 78 1.17 6.86 -9.96
C PHE A 78 1.43 7.40 -11.37
N ALA A 79 1.90 8.65 -11.48
CA ALA A 79 2.32 9.23 -12.76
C ALA A 79 3.46 8.42 -13.40
N TRP A 80 4.44 8.03 -12.59
CA TRP A 80 5.52 7.15 -13.03
C TRP A 80 5.03 5.75 -13.40
N LEU A 81 4.16 5.14 -12.59
CA LEU A 81 3.54 3.84 -12.88
C LEU A 81 2.80 3.85 -14.21
N ASN A 82 2.05 4.91 -14.50
CA ASN A 82 1.34 5.08 -15.76
C ASN A 82 2.31 5.14 -16.95
N THR A 83 3.42 5.84 -16.79
CA THR A 83 4.50 5.89 -17.79
C THR A 83 5.10 4.51 -18.03
N GLN A 84 5.40 3.76 -16.96
CA GLN A 84 5.94 2.41 -17.08
C GLN A 84 4.92 1.42 -17.67
N ALA A 85 3.64 1.57 -17.35
CA ALA A 85 2.56 0.76 -17.93
C ALA A 85 2.45 0.91 -19.45
N GLY A 86 2.85 2.06 -20.00
CA GLY A 86 2.97 2.27 -21.45
C GLY A 86 4.21 1.62 -22.07
N ARG A 87 5.27 1.39 -21.28
CA ARG A 87 6.54 0.79 -21.73
C ARG A 87 6.55 -0.73 -21.64
N VAL A 88 5.78 -1.32 -20.72
CA VAL A 88 5.71 -2.76 -20.53
C VAL A 88 4.56 -3.37 -21.32
N SER A 89 4.74 -4.60 -21.80
CA SER A 89 3.66 -5.32 -22.47
C SER A 89 2.51 -5.61 -21.51
N ARG A 90 1.28 -5.25 -21.90
CA ARG A 90 0.05 -5.52 -21.13
C ARG A 90 -0.17 -7.01 -20.86
N LYS A 91 0.43 -7.89 -21.66
CA LYS A 91 0.32 -9.35 -21.51
C LYS A 91 1.28 -9.91 -20.45
N SER A 92 2.36 -9.18 -20.14
CA SER A 92 3.33 -9.59 -19.11
C SER A 92 2.73 -9.46 -17.71
N GLU A 93 3.20 -10.30 -16.78
CA GLU A 93 2.78 -10.26 -15.37
C GLU A 93 3.02 -8.86 -14.76
N LEU A 94 4.11 -8.19 -15.15
CA LEU A 94 4.40 -6.82 -14.74
C LEU A 94 3.32 -5.85 -15.23
N GLY A 95 2.97 -5.88 -16.52
CA GLY A 95 1.91 -5.03 -17.07
C GLY A 95 0.55 -5.23 -16.39
N LYS A 96 0.22 -6.48 -16.03
CA LYS A 96 -0.99 -6.79 -15.25
C LYS A 96 -0.92 -6.21 -13.84
N ALA A 97 0.24 -6.29 -13.17
CA ALA A 97 0.44 -5.70 -11.85
C ALA A 97 0.34 -4.16 -11.86
N LEU A 98 0.97 -3.50 -12.83
CA LEU A 98 0.87 -2.03 -12.96
C LEU A 98 -0.57 -1.60 -13.25
N ALA A 99 -1.25 -2.27 -14.20
CA ALA A 99 -2.64 -1.98 -14.52
C ALA A 99 -3.59 -2.23 -13.33
N TYR A 100 -3.32 -3.24 -12.52
CA TYR A 100 -4.07 -3.50 -11.29
C TYR A 100 -3.92 -2.35 -10.28
N MET A 101 -2.69 -1.85 -10.08
CA MET A 101 -2.43 -0.74 -9.16
C MET A 101 -3.08 0.57 -9.67
N LEU A 102 -2.95 0.88 -10.95
CA LEU A 102 -3.55 2.06 -11.58
C LEU A 102 -5.09 2.05 -11.46
N ARG A 103 -5.72 0.91 -11.75
CA ARG A 103 -7.19 0.75 -11.60
C ARG A 103 -7.69 0.95 -10.16
N ARG A 104 -6.80 0.83 -9.18
CA ARG A 104 -7.13 0.92 -7.75
C ARG A 104 -6.47 2.13 -7.08
N GLN A 105 -5.97 3.09 -7.85
CA GLN A 105 -5.30 4.29 -7.34
C GLN A 105 -6.10 4.99 -6.23
N ASP A 106 -7.41 5.12 -6.39
CA ASP A 106 -8.32 5.70 -5.39
C ASP A 106 -8.17 5.02 -4.01
N ARG A 107 -8.09 3.68 -3.99
CA ARG A 107 -7.90 2.89 -2.76
C ARG A 107 -6.54 3.15 -2.11
N PHE A 108 -5.51 3.37 -2.91
CA PHE A 108 -4.17 3.72 -2.43
C PHE A 108 -4.08 5.16 -1.96
N CYS A 109 -5.01 6.04 -2.35
CA CYS A 109 -5.08 7.43 -1.88
C CYS A 109 -5.85 7.55 -0.55
N LEU A 110 -6.75 6.61 -0.23
CA LEU A 110 -7.60 6.67 0.97
C LEU A 110 -6.85 6.90 2.29
N PHE A 111 -5.65 6.32 2.46
CA PHE A 111 -4.86 6.53 3.68
C PHE A 111 -4.34 7.97 3.83
N LEU A 112 -4.22 8.72 2.73
CA LEU A 112 -3.82 10.13 2.75
C LEU A 112 -4.95 11.01 3.30
N GLU A 113 -6.20 10.63 3.04
CA GLU A 113 -7.38 11.41 3.43
C GLU A 113 -7.85 11.07 4.85
N ASP A 114 -7.62 9.82 5.28
CA ASP A 114 -8.03 9.29 6.58
C ASP A 114 -6.82 8.90 7.44
N GLY A 115 -6.58 9.68 8.50
CA GLY A 115 -5.50 9.46 9.46
C GLY A 115 -5.69 8.25 10.39
N HIS A 116 -6.89 7.64 10.40
CA HIS A 116 -7.17 6.39 11.12
C HIS A 116 -6.86 5.17 10.25
N VAL A 117 -6.85 5.32 8.93
CA VAL A 117 -6.44 4.26 8.01
C VAL A 117 -4.93 4.10 8.07
N ASP A 118 -4.50 2.90 8.43
CA ASP A 118 -3.10 2.53 8.31
C ASP A 118 -2.76 2.17 6.86
N MET A 119 -1.53 2.49 6.44
CA MET A 119 -1.05 2.15 5.11
C MET A 119 -0.98 0.61 4.92
N ASP A 120 -0.84 -0.12 6.01
CA ASP A 120 -0.67 -1.56 6.05
C ASP A 120 -1.69 -2.23 6.99
N SER A 121 -2.60 -3.05 6.44
CA SER A 121 -3.55 -3.83 7.25
C SER A 121 -2.87 -4.97 8.03
N ASN A 122 -1.59 -5.24 7.80
CA ASN A 122 -0.87 -6.33 8.46
C ASN A 122 -0.55 -5.99 9.92
N LEU A 123 -0.68 -4.73 10.39
CA LEU A 123 -0.59 -4.48 11.83
C LEU A 123 -1.81 -5.04 12.58
N VAL A 124 -2.99 -5.07 11.96
CA VAL A 124 -4.17 -5.70 12.55
C VAL A 124 -4.08 -7.23 12.51
N GLU A 125 -3.48 -7.81 11.47
CA GLU A 125 -3.28 -9.27 11.40
C GLU A 125 -2.10 -9.75 12.26
N ASN A 126 -1.04 -8.95 12.38
CA ASN A 126 0.13 -9.30 13.20
C ASN A 126 -0.06 -8.95 14.69
N ALA A 127 -1.02 -8.08 15.04
CA ALA A 127 -1.50 -7.92 16.42
C ALA A 127 -2.54 -8.99 16.84
N ILE A 128 -3.16 -9.68 15.88
CA ILE A 128 -4.03 -10.85 16.13
C ILE A 128 -3.23 -12.16 16.13
N ARG A 129 -2.03 -12.17 15.53
CA ARG A 129 -1.08 -13.26 15.70
C ARG A 129 -0.30 -13.04 16.99
N THR A 130 -0.93 -13.36 18.12
CA THR A 130 -0.21 -13.81 19.31
C THR A 130 0.88 -14.78 18.83
N PRO A 131 2.18 -14.54 19.07
CA PRO A 131 3.13 -15.63 18.93
C PRO A 131 2.65 -16.68 19.93
N ALA A 132 2.22 -17.83 19.42
CA ALA A 132 2.08 -19.01 20.25
C ALA A 132 3.42 -19.17 20.97
N MET A 133 3.41 -18.90 22.28
CA MET A 133 4.49 -19.27 23.17
C MET A 133 4.67 -20.79 23.03
N TYR A 134 5.89 -21.19 22.73
CA TYR A 134 6.36 -22.56 22.90
C TYR A 134 6.42 -22.89 24.38
#